data_AF-A0A3S1RIT5-F1
#
_entry.id   AF-A0A3S1RIT5-F1
#
_cell.length_a   1.000
_cell.length_b   1.000
_cell.length_c   1.000
_cell.angle_alpha   90.00
_cell.angle_beta   90.00
_cell.angle_gamma   90.00
#
_symmetry.space_group_name_H-M   'P 1'
#
loop_
_entity.id
_entity.type
_entity.pdbx_description
1 polymer ?
#
loop_
_entity_poly.entity_id
_entity_poly.type
_entity_poly.pdbx_seq_one_letter_code
_entity_poly.pdbx_strand_id
1 'polypeptide(L)' 'VRHRGYLYEVDVFGGPLAGLVVAELETPEDVPDEMLPDWLGREVTGEQKFYNASLALGGIPEIAA' A
#
# COMPACT_ATOMS: atom_id res chain seq x y z
N VAL A 1 -3.81 -10.01 5.00
CA VAL A 1 -2.67 -10.81 5.54
C VAL A 1 -2.53 -10.54 7.03
N ARG A 2 -2.41 -11.58 7.89
CA ARG A 2 -2.15 -11.38 9.33
C ARG A 2 -0.67 -11.46 9.62
N HIS A 3 -0.12 -10.49 10.37
CA HIS A 3 1.28 -10.47 10.77
C HIS A 3 1.43 -9.78 12.13
N ARG A 4 2.08 -10.44 13.10
CA ARG A 4 2.39 -9.89 14.43
C ARG A 4 1.25 -9.15 15.14
N GLY A 5 0.02 -9.64 14.98
CA GLY A 5 -1.17 -9.05 15.60
C GLY A 5 -1.94 -8.07 14.71
N TYR A 6 -1.34 -7.61 13.62
CA TYR A 6 -1.96 -6.71 12.65
C TYR A 6 -2.64 -7.46 11.50
N LEU A 7 -3.64 -6.81 10.92
CA LEU A 7 -4.32 -7.26 9.71
C LEU A 7 -4.07 -6.24 8.60
N TYR A 8 -3.36 -6.67 7.56
CA TYR A 8 -3.10 -5.90 6.37
C TYR A 8 -4.13 -6.25 5.30
N GLU A 9 -4.70 -5.24 4.65
CA GLU A 9 -5.44 -5.39 3.40
C GLU A 9 -4.44 -5.32 2.25
N VAL A 10 -4.58 -6.20 1.26
CA VAL A 10 -3.65 -6.28 0.12
C VAL A 10 -4.45 -6.28 -1.16
N ASP A 11 -4.38 -5.17 -1.88
CA ASP A 11 -5.06 -4.97 -3.14
C ASP A 11 -4.12 -5.28 -4.30
N VAL A 12 -4.53 -6.23 -5.14
CA VAL A 12 -3.84 -6.59 -6.38
C VAL A 12 -4.66 -6.05 -7.53
N PHE A 13 -4.15 -4.99 -8.14
CA PHE A 13 -4.88 -4.28 -9.19
C PHE A 13 -4.76 -4.98 -10.55
N GLY A 14 -5.82 -4.89 -11.34
CA GLY A 14 -5.90 -5.44 -12.70
C GLY A 14 -6.18 -4.36 -13.75
N GLY A 15 -6.29 -4.80 -15.01
CA GLY A 15 -6.61 -3.91 -16.13
C GLY A 15 -5.55 -2.82 -16.32
N PRO A 16 -5.93 -1.54 -16.48
CA PRO A 16 -4.97 -0.43 -16.63
C PRO A 16 -4.00 -0.26 -15.44
N LEU A 17 -4.34 -0.82 -14.28
CA LEU A 17 -3.52 -0.78 -13.06
C LEU A 17 -2.76 -2.09 -12.82
N ALA A 18 -2.75 -3.01 -13.79
CA ALA A 18 -2.08 -4.30 -13.66
C ALA A 18 -0.59 -4.14 -13.32
N GLY A 19 -0.16 -4.85 -12.27
CA GLY A 19 1.21 -4.78 -11.74
C GLY A 19 1.35 -3.88 -10.50
N LEU A 20 0.36 -3.04 -10.19
CA LEU A 20 0.29 -2.33 -8.93
C LEU A 20 -0.25 -3.27 -7.83
N VAL A 21 0.48 -3.33 -6.71
CA VAL A 21 0.03 -3.99 -5.48
C VAL A 21 0.20 -2.98 -4.35
N VAL A 22 -0.87 -2.76 -3.59
CA VAL A 22 -0.85 -1.87 -2.41
C VAL A 22 -1.23 -2.70 -1.20
N ALA A 23 -0.52 -2.47 -0.10
CA ALA A 23 -0.90 -3.01 1.20
C ALA A 23 -1.23 -1.86 2.14
N GLU A 24 -2.36 -1.95 2.81
CA GLU A 24 -2.83 -0.96 3.78
C GLU A 24 -2.94 -1.59 5.16
N LEU A 25 -2.55 -0.82 6.17
CA LEU A 25 -2.74 -1.15 7.58
C LEU A 25 -3.52 -0.02 8.24
N GLU A 26 -4.80 -0.25 8.53
CA GLU A 26 -5.57 0.66 9.36
C GLU A 26 -5.27 0.41 10.84
N THR A 27 -4.61 1.37 11.49
CA THR A 27 -4.22 1.26 12.90
C THR A 27 -4.11 2.64 13.55
N PRO A 28 -4.44 2.80 14.85
CA PRO A 28 -4.31 4.07 15.56
C PRO A 28 -2.89 4.36 16.08
N GLU A 29 -1.94 3.44 15.89
CA GLU A 29 -0.58 3.51 16.42
C GLU A 29 0.46 3.49 15.31
N ASP A 30 1.59 4.17 15.53
CA ASP A 30 2.76 4.04 14.67
C ASP A 30 3.41 2.66 14.89
N VAL A 31 3.64 1.93 13.80
CA VAL A 31 4.20 0.57 13.84
C VAL A 31 5.69 0.61 13.52
N PRO A 32 6.57 0.11 14.38
CA PRO A 32 8.02 0.07 14.11
C PRO A 32 8.36 -0.81 12.90
N ASP A 33 9.39 -0.44 12.14
CA ASP A 33 9.84 -1.16 10.94
C ASP A 33 10.10 -2.65 11.21
N GLU A 34 10.71 -3.00 12.34
CA GLU A 34 10.95 -4.39 12.72
C GLU A 34 9.68 -5.23 12.94
N MET A 35 8.51 -4.60 13.09
CA MET A 35 7.20 -5.24 13.21
C MET A 35 6.47 -5.40 11.87
N LEU A 36 6.97 -4.76 10.82
CA LEU A 36 6.40 -4.83 9.49
C LEU A 36 6.78 -6.15 8.78
N PRO A 37 5.91 -6.69 7.91
CA PRO A 37 6.28 -7.82 7.05
C PRO A 37 7.41 -7.48 6.07
N ASP A 38 8.41 -8.37 5.95
CA ASP A 38 9.58 -8.20 5.06
C ASP A 38 9.25 -8.05 3.56
N TRP A 39 8.03 -8.39 3.14
CA TRP A 39 7.59 -8.28 1.75
C TRP A 39 7.04 -6.89 1.40
N LEU A 40 6.82 -6.02 2.39
CA LEU A 40 6.40 -4.65 2.12
C LEU A 40 7.49 -3.89 1.35
N GLY A 41 7.04 -3.09 0.40
CA GLY A 41 7.90 -2.16 -0.33
C GLY A 41 8.02 -0.82 0.38
N ARG A 42 8.27 0.23 -0.42
CA ARG A 42 8.31 1.62 0.04
C ARG A 42 6.98 2.01 0.71
N GLU A 43 7.07 2.65 1.87
CA GLU A 43 5.91 3.28 2.49
C GLU A 43 5.40 4.45 1.63
N VAL A 44 4.09 4.49 1.41
CA VAL A 44 3.41 5.53 0.61
C VAL A 44 2.32 6.26 1.38
N THR A 45 2.32 6.15 2.70
CA THR A 45 1.36 6.80 3.60
C THR A 45 1.34 8.30 3.34
N GLY A 46 0.14 8.86 3.14
CA GLY A 46 -0.06 10.29 2.89
C GLY A 46 0.25 10.77 1.45
N GLU A 47 0.76 9.90 0.57
CA GLU A 47 0.95 10.25 -0.83
C GLU A 47 -0.34 10.15 -1.62
N GLN A 48 -0.96 11.30 -1.88
CA GLN A 48 -2.27 11.39 -2.54
C GLN A 48 -2.36 10.62 -3.87
N LYS A 49 -1.25 10.45 -4.60
CA LYS A 49 -1.23 9.73 -5.88
C LYS A 49 -1.56 8.24 -5.74
N PHE A 50 -1.39 7.66 -4.55
CA PHE A 50 -1.74 6.27 -4.24
C PHE A 50 -3.14 6.11 -3.63
N TYR A 51 -3.88 7.20 -3.41
CA TYR A 51 -5.24 7.10 -2.92
C TYR A 51 -6.14 6.47 -4.00
N ASN A 52 -7.11 5.65 -3.59
CA ASN A 52 -8.01 4.96 -4.52
C ASN A 52 -8.72 5.91 -5.50
N ALA A 53 -9.13 7.11 -5.06
CA ALA A 53 -9.72 8.12 -5.94
C ALA A 53 -8.72 8.63 -6.99
N SER A 54 -7.45 8.81 -6.62
CA SER A 54 -6.39 9.21 -7.53
C SER A 54 -6.05 8.10 -8.52
N LEU A 55 -5.93 6.85 -8.06
CA LEU A 55 -5.67 5.69 -8.93
C LEU A 55 -6.78 5.50 -9.96
N ALA A 56 -8.04 5.66 -9.55
CA ALA A 56 -9.21 5.54 -10.42
C ALA A 56 -9.23 6.58 -11.55
N LEU A 57 -8.68 7.78 -11.31
CA LEU A 57 -8.66 8.88 -12.28
C LEU A 57 -7.34 8.98 -13.07
N GLY A 58 -6.22 8.66 -12.42
CA GLY A 58 -4.87 8.95 -12.88
C GLY A 58 -4.05 7.74 -13.33
N GLY A 59 -4.50 6.51 -13.06
CA GLY A 59 -3.74 5.31 -13.41
C GLY A 59 -2.59 5.02 -12.44
N ILE A 60 -1.57 4.30 -12.92
CA ILE A 60 -0.41 3.89 -12.10
C ILE A 60 0.47 5.12 -11.81
N PRO A 61 0.75 5.44 -10.53
CA PRO A 61 1.62 6.57 -10.20
C PRO A 61 3.07 6.32 -10.60
N GLU A 62 3.80 7.37 -10.98
CA GLU A 62 5.26 7.28 -11.09
C GLU A 62 5.87 7.05 -9.70
N ILE A 63 6.62 5.95 -9.59
CA ILE A 63 7.41 5.59 -8.41
C ILE A 63 8.83 6.10 -8.68
N ALA A 64 9.27 7.11 -7.91
CA ALA A 64 10.68 7.48 -7.91
C ALA A 64 11.47 6.33 -7.24
N ALA A 65 12.44 5.78 -7.97
CA ALA A 65 13.33 4.74 -7.50
C ALA A 65 14.31 5.26 -6.42
#